data_AF-A0A7C5L8I4-F1
#
_entry.id   AF-A0A7C5L8I4-F1
#
_cell.length_a   1.000
_cell.length_b   1.000
_cell.length_c   1.000
_cell.angle_alpha   90.00
_cell.angle_beta   90.00
_cell.angle_gamma   90.00
#
_symmetry.space_group_name_H-M   'P 1'
#
loop_
_entity.id
_entity.type
_entity.pdbx_description
1 polymer ?
#
loop_
_entity_poly.entity_id
_entity_poly.type
_entity_poly.pdbx_seq_one_letter_code
_entity_poly.pdbx_strand_id
1 'polypeptide(L)'
;MFGKVLVAVDGSEYSRRAVATAVELCRRLGSELVVLHVVQQPPYLFAAAGVPPTALQQYFQDARKEGWRYVEEAVQKAAEAGVKARGEVLERQPSVVEAIASFAANEKVDLIVTGT
;
A
#
# COMPACT_ATOMS: atom_id res chain seq x y z
N MET A 1 12.63 10.66 16.20
CA MET A 1 13.00 11.07 14.83
C MET A 1 12.38 10.05 13.88
N PHE A 2 11.70 10.47 12.81
CA PHE A 2 11.04 9.53 11.89
C PHE A 2 12.11 8.88 10.99
N GLY A 3 12.52 7.65 11.29
CA GLY A 3 13.48 6.88 10.49
C GLY A 3 12.82 6.08 9.36
N LYS A 4 11.56 5.68 9.56
CA LYS A 4 10.78 4.90 8.58
C LYS A 4 9.37 5.46 8.43
N VAL A 5 9.00 5.84 7.20
CA VAL A 5 7.68 6.38 6.86
C VAL A 5 6.92 5.37 6.02
N LEU A 6 5.66 5.11 6.36
CA LEU A 6 4.74 4.30 5.56
C LEU A 6 3.81 5.21 4.75
N VAL A 7 3.61 4.90 3.47
CA VAL A 7 2.54 5.47 2.67
C VAL A 7 1.64 4.37 2.12
N ALA A 8 0.34 4.50 2.36
CA ALA A 8 -0.66 3.60 1.79
C ALA A 8 -1.10 4.10 0.40
N VAL A 9 -1.18 3.20 -0.57
CA VAL A 9 -1.58 3.51 -1.95
C VAL A 9 -2.75 2.66 -2.40
N ASP A 10 -3.67 3.25 -3.14
CA ASP A 10 -4.85 2.58 -3.72
C ASP A 10 -5.07 2.94 -5.20
N GLY A 11 -4.16 3.72 -5.80
CA GLY A 11 -4.27 4.17 -7.18
C GLY A 11 -5.10 5.44 -7.37
N SER A 12 -5.64 6.02 -6.31
CA SER A 12 -6.36 7.29 -6.36
C SER A 12 -5.41 8.47 -6.59
N GLU A 13 -5.98 9.61 -6.99
CA GLU A 13 -5.21 10.87 -7.04
C GLU A 13 -4.72 11.30 -5.66
N TYR A 14 -5.55 11.07 -4.63
CA TYR A 14 -5.23 11.38 -3.26
C TYR A 14 -4.04 10.57 -2.74
N SER A 15 -3.98 9.27 -3.06
CA SER A 15 -2.81 8.46 -2.71
C SER A 15 -1.55 8.88 -3.47
N ARG A 16 -1.68 9.29 -4.75
CA ARG A 16 -0.53 9.84 -5.52
C ARG A 16 0.02 11.14 -4.90
N ARG A 17 -0.86 11.99 -4.37
CA ARG A 17 -0.46 13.19 -3.62
C ARG A 17 0.21 12.82 -2.30
N ALA A 18 -0.34 11.86 -1.57
CA ALA A 18 0.26 11.33 -0.34
C ALA A 18 1.67 10.79 -0.58
N VAL A 19 1.91 10.05 -1.68
CA VAL A 19 3.24 9.60 -2.08
C VAL A 19 4.19 10.78 -2.30
N ALA A 20 3.76 11.83 -3.00
CA ALA A 20 4.59 13.02 -3.21
C ALA A 20 5.01 13.67 -1.88
N THR A 21 4.07 13.79 -0.94
CA THR A 21 4.35 14.30 0.41
C THR A 21 5.30 13.39 1.19
N ALA A 22 5.07 12.08 1.17
CA ALA A 22 5.91 11.11 1.88
C ALA A 22 7.35 11.09 1.35
N VAL A 23 7.53 11.15 0.02
CA VAL A 23 8.84 11.25 -0.63
C VAL A 23 9.57 12.53 -0.19
N GLU A 24 8.90 13.67 -0.21
CA GLU A 24 9.52 14.94 0.21
C GLU A 24 9.90 14.94 1.70
N LEU A 25 9.08 14.32 2.56
CA LEU A 25 9.39 14.13 3.98
C LEU A 25 10.64 13.26 4.15
N CYS A 26 10.66 12.08 3.53
CA CYS A 26 11.81 11.17 3.61
C CYS A 26 13.09 11.83 3.10
N ARG A 27 13.01 12.58 1.98
CA ARG A 27 14.15 13.31 1.41
C ARG A 27 14.74 14.33 2.37
N ARG A 28 13.89 15.10 3.06
CA ARG A 28 14.33 16.13 4.02
C ARG A 28 14.86 15.55 5.32
N LEU A 29 14.33 14.42 5.75
CA LEU A 29 14.62 13.80 7.05
C LEU A 29 15.69 12.70 6.96
N GLY A 30 16.06 12.26 5.76
CA GLY A 30 16.93 11.10 5.54
C GLY A 30 16.26 9.77 5.90
N SER A 31 14.93 9.71 5.84
CA SER A 31 14.14 8.54 6.23
C SER A 31 13.99 7.54 5.08
N GLU A 32 13.69 6.29 5.42
CA GLU A 32 13.30 5.27 4.44
C GLU A 32 11.79 5.31 4.20
N LEU A 33 11.36 5.10 2.96
CA LEU A 33 9.95 5.00 2.58
C LEU A 33 9.52 3.54 2.42
N VAL A 34 8.41 3.17 3.04
CA VAL A 34 7.70 1.91 2.76
C VAL A 34 6.39 2.25 2.07
N VAL A 35 6.15 1.64 0.92
CA VAL A 35 4.90 1.78 0.16
C VAL A 35 4.08 0.52 0.36
N LEU A 36 2.81 0.67 0.72
CA LEU A 36 1.91 -0.44 1.00
C LEU A 36 0.62 -0.32 0.20
N HIS A 37 0.26 -1.38 -0.50
CA HIS A 37 -1.11 -1.56 -1.02
C HIS A 37 -1.78 -2.72 -0.28
N VAL A 38 -3.08 -2.59 -0.01
CA VAL A 38 -3.87 -3.62 0.63
C VAL A 38 -5.02 -4.03 -0.28
N VAL A 39 -4.99 -5.28 -0.73
CA VAL A 39 -6.12 -5.90 -1.42
C VAL A 39 -7.06 -6.46 -0.37
N GLN A 40 -8.16 -5.73 -0.14
CA GLN A 40 -9.22 -6.19 0.75
C GLN A 40 -9.91 -7.41 0.13
N GLN A 41 -10.29 -8.35 0.99
CA GLN A 41 -11.20 -9.42 0.63
C GLN A 41 -12.64 -8.97 0.95
N PRO A 42 -13.48 -8.74 -0.07
CA PRO A 42 -14.85 -8.29 0.17
C PRO A 42 -15.66 -9.30 1.01
N PRO A 43 -16.34 -8.86 2.10
CA PRO A 43 -17.08 -9.76 2.98
C PRO A 43 -18.19 -10.54 2.27
N TYR A 44 -18.82 -9.94 1.24
CA TYR A 44 -19.92 -10.56 0.49
C TYR A 44 -19.47 -11.75 -0.37
N LEU A 45 -18.18 -11.87 -0.71
CA LEU A 45 -17.68 -13.01 -1.49
C LEU A 45 -17.74 -14.33 -0.71
N PHE A 46 -17.78 -14.30 0.62
CA PHE A 46 -18.01 -15.49 1.45
C PHE A 46 -19.49 -15.83 1.63
N ALA A 47 -20.36 -14.83 1.51
CA ALA A 47 -21.81 -14.99 1.68
C ALA A 47 -22.52 -15.39 0.37
N ALA A 48 -21.90 -15.14 -0.78
CA ALA A 48 -22.47 -15.42 -2.08
C ALA A 48 -22.36 -16.90 -2.44
N ALA A 49 -23.43 -17.66 -2.17
CA ALA A 49 -23.62 -18.97 -2.77
C ALA A 49 -23.56 -18.83 -4.31
N GLY A 50 -22.65 -19.56 -4.96
CA GLY A 50 -22.56 -19.63 -6.43
C GLY A 50 -21.39 -18.91 -7.09
N VAL A 51 -20.47 -18.28 -6.35
CA VAL A 51 -19.22 -17.76 -6.94
C VAL A 51 -18.25 -18.93 -7.19
N PRO A 52 -17.82 -19.19 -8.45
CA PRO A 52 -16.83 -20.22 -8.72
C PRO A 52 -15.47 -19.89 -8.07
N PRO A 53 -14.76 -20.87 -7.51
CA PRO A 53 -13.42 -20.66 -6.95
C PRO A 53 -12.43 -20.00 -7.95
N THR A 54 -12.59 -20.28 -9.23
CA THR A 54 -11.78 -19.71 -10.32
C THR A 54 -11.99 -18.21 -10.49
N ALA A 55 -13.22 -17.71 -10.36
CA ALA A 55 -13.52 -16.28 -10.47
C ALA A 55 -12.91 -15.50 -9.29
N LEU A 56 -12.95 -16.07 -8.09
CA LEU A 56 -12.31 -15.49 -6.91
C LEU A 56 -10.78 -15.45 -7.05
N GLN A 57 -10.20 -16.50 -7.61
CA GLN A 57 -8.77 -16.54 -7.89
C GLN A 57 -8.35 -15.48 -8.91
N GLN A 58 -9.10 -15.33 -10.00
CA GLN A 58 -8.86 -14.30 -11.01
C GLN A 58 -8.95 -12.89 -10.42
N TYR A 59 -9.99 -12.61 -9.63
CA TYR A 59 -10.13 -11.32 -8.94
C TYR A 59 -8.88 -10.95 -8.13
N PHE A 60 -8.37 -11.86 -7.30
CA PHE A 60 -7.16 -11.58 -6.51
C PHE A 60 -5.91 -11.46 -7.38
N GLN A 61 -5.79 -12.22 -8.47
CA GLN A 61 -4.68 -12.07 -9.41
C GLN A 61 -4.65 -10.70 -10.06
N ASP A 62 -5.80 -10.22 -10.52
CA ASP A 62 -5.94 -8.91 -11.16
C ASP A 62 -5.68 -7.78 -10.14
N ALA A 63 -6.29 -7.86 -8.96
CA ALA A 63 -6.09 -6.90 -7.89
C ALA A 63 -4.64 -6.86 -7.40
N ARG A 64 -3.96 -8.02 -7.30
CA ARG A 64 -2.53 -8.09 -6.99
C ARG A 64 -1.69 -7.39 -8.06
N LYS A 65 -1.96 -7.67 -9.33
CA LYS A 65 -1.22 -7.08 -10.46
C LYS A 65 -1.37 -5.56 -10.47
N GLU A 66 -2.59 -5.07 -10.26
CA GLU A 66 -2.88 -3.64 -10.18
C GLU A 66 -2.23 -3.00 -8.94
N GLY A 67 -2.31 -3.67 -7.79
CA GLY A 67 -1.66 -3.25 -6.56
C GLY A 67 -0.15 -3.08 -6.72
N TRP A 68 0.53 -4.03 -7.37
CA TRP A 68 1.96 -3.91 -7.65
C TRP A 68 2.28 -2.75 -8.59
N ARG A 69 1.43 -2.47 -9.59
CA ARG A 69 1.61 -1.29 -10.44
C ARG A 69 1.62 0.00 -9.60
N TYR A 70 0.68 0.16 -8.67
CA TYR A 70 0.64 1.33 -7.78
C TYR A 70 1.86 1.45 -6.89
N VAL A 71 2.31 0.32 -6.34
CA VAL A 71 3.49 0.25 -5.48
C VAL A 71 4.75 0.59 -6.26
N GLU A 72 4.94 0.03 -7.45
CA GLU A 72 6.10 0.26 -8.31
C GLU A 72 6.17 1.72 -8.78
N GLU A 73 5.04 2.32 -9.19
CA GLU A 73 4.98 3.74 -9.55
C GLU A 73 5.44 4.65 -8.39
N ALA A 74 5.03 4.35 -7.16
CA ALA A 74 5.40 5.12 -5.98
C ALA A 74 6.87 4.91 -5.57
N VAL A 75 7.37 3.67 -5.62
CA VAL A 75 8.78 3.35 -5.36
C VAL A 75 9.68 4.02 -6.39
N GLN A 76 9.31 3.99 -7.67
CA GLN A 76 10.04 4.65 -8.75
C GLN A 76 10.14 6.17 -8.51
N LYS A 77 9.03 6.81 -8.13
CA LYS A 77 9.01 8.23 -7.78
C LYS A 77 9.92 8.57 -6.58
N ALA A 78 10.01 7.69 -5.60
CA ALA A 78 10.93 7.86 -4.48
C ALA A 78 12.40 7.72 -4.93
N ALA A 79 12.69 6.74 -5.78
CA ALA A 79 14.02 6.52 -6.34
C ALA A 79 14.51 7.72 -7.17
N GLU A 80 13.65 8.31 -8.00
CA GLU A 80 13.93 9.53 -8.77
C GLU A 80 14.28 10.74 -7.87
N ALA A 81 13.75 10.76 -6.65
CA ALA A 81 14.05 11.78 -5.65
C ALA A 81 15.26 11.43 -4.75
N GLY A 82 15.94 10.32 -5.01
CA GLY A 82 17.07 9.84 -4.20
C GLY A 82 16.68 9.26 -2.84
N VAL A 83 15.42 8.86 -2.65
CA VAL A 83 14.91 8.29 -1.40
C VAL A 83 14.96 6.76 -1.47
N LYS A 84 15.53 6.13 -0.45
CA LYS A 84 15.48 4.67 -0.30
C LYS A 84 14.03 4.24 -0.04
N ALA A 85 13.47 3.42 -0.92
CA ALA A 85 12.11 2.94 -0.82
C ALA A 85 11.98 1.44 -1.08
N ARG A 86 11.00 0.80 -0.43
CA ARG A 86 10.55 -0.56 -0.75
C ARG A 86 9.03 -0.63 -0.78
N GLY A 87 8.51 -1.61 -1.49
CA GLY A 87 7.08 -1.79 -1.72
C GLY A 87 6.56 -3.14 -1.27
N GLU A 88 5.29 -3.20 -0.85
CA GLU A 88 4.61 -4.44 -0.47
C GLU A 88 3.12 -4.40 -0.82
N VAL A 89 2.58 -5.56 -1.19
CA VAL A 89 1.15 -5.77 -1.44
C VAL A 89 0.65 -6.84 -0.48
N LEU A 90 -0.26 -6.48 0.41
CA LEU A 90 -0.94 -7.43 1.28
C LEU A 90 -2.24 -7.88 0.62
N GLU A 91 -2.34 -9.18 0.38
CA GLU A 91 -3.52 -9.77 -0.24
C GLU A 91 -4.49 -10.31 0.80
N ARG A 92 -5.78 -10.42 0.42
CA ARG A 92 -6.82 -11.14 1.16
C ARG A 92 -7.04 -10.61 2.58
N GLN A 93 -6.93 -9.30 2.76
CA GLN A 93 -7.08 -8.67 4.08
C GLN A 93 -8.56 -8.42 4.40
N PRO A 94 -9.04 -8.74 5.62
CA PRO A 94 -10.44 -8.48 5.98
C PRO A 94 -10.74 -6.97 6.16
N SER A 95 -9.74 -6.22 6.63
CA SER A 95 -9.83 -4.79 6.90
C SER A 95 -8.58 -4.07 6.39
N VAL A 96 -8.79 -3.05 5.55
CA VAL A 96 -7.68 -2.21 5.04
C VAL A 96 -7.01 -1.46 6.19
N VAL A 97 -7.81 -0.88 7.08
CA VAL A 97 -7.32 -0.07 8.21
C VAL A 97 -6.49 -0.92 9.17
N GLU A 98 -6.97 -2.11 9.52
CA GLU A 98 -6.26 -3.01 10.43
C GLU A 98 -4.98 -3.56 9.80
N ALA A 99 -5.00 -3.90 8.51
CA ALA A 99 -3.82 -4.34 7.79
C ALA A 99 -2.73 -3.25 7.77
N ILE A 100 -3.09 -2.00 7.46
CA ILE A 100 -2.15 -0.88 7.48
C ILE A 100 -1.59 -0.66 8.89
N ALA A 101 -2.45 -0.62 9.91
CA ALA A 101 -2.03 -0.39 11.29
C ALA A 101 -1.14 -1.52 11.83
N SER A 102 -1.47 -2.79 11.54
CA SER A 102 -0.70 -3.95 11.97
C SER A 102 0.64 -4.03 11.24
N PHE A 103 0.66 -3.77 9.93
CA PHE A 103 1.88 -3.69 9.15
C PHE A 103 2.81 -2.59 9.70
N ALA A 104 2.27 -1.40 9.93
CA ALA A 104 2.97 -0.28 10.53
C ALA A 104 3.61 -0.63 11.88
N ALA A 105 2.85 -1.28 12.77
CA ALA A 105 3.33 -1.71 14.08
C ALA A 105 4.45 -2.77 13.98
N ASN A 106 4.26 -3.78 13.13
CA ASN A 106 5.23 -4.87 12.93
C ASN A 106 6.54 -4.36 12.32
N GLU A 107 6.44 -3.43 11.36
CA GLU A 107 7.59 -2.78 10.72
C GLU A 107 8.23 -1.68 11.56
N LYS A 108 7.62 -1.31 12.69
CA LYS A 108 8.05 -0.20 13.55
C LYS A 108 8.20 1.09 12.73
N VAL A 109 7.18 1.40 11.92
CA VAL A 109 7.14 2.67 11.19
C VAL A 109 6.84 3.79 12.17
N ASP A 110 7.43 4.96 11.93
CA ASP A 110 7.30 6.10 12.84
C ASP A 110 6.16 7.04 12.41
N LEU A 111 5.76 6.99 11.15
CA LEU A 111 4.73 7.84 10.55
C LEU A 111 3.96 7.08 9.47
N ILE A 112 2.64 7.25 9.42
CA ILE A 112 1.78 6.79 8.33
C ILE A 112 1.25 8.01 7.59
N VAL A 113 1.38 8.00 6.26
CA VAL A 113 0.85 9.02 5.36
C VAL A 113 -0.27 8.42 4.52
N THR A 114 -1.42 9.09 4.47
CA THR A 114 -2.59 8.67 3.68
C THR A 114 -3.09 9.81 2.80
N GLY A 115 -3.80 9.46 1.71
CA GLY A 115 -4.54 10.42 0.90
C GLY A 115 -5.89 10.79 1.54
N THR A 116 -6.37 12.00 1.27
CA THR A 116 -7.69 12.52 1.67
C THR A 116 -8.30 13.33 0.55
#